data_AF-A0A1Q3CY47-F1
#
_entry.id   AF-A0A1Q3CY47-F1
#
_cell.length_a   1.000
_cell.length_b   1.000
_cell.length_c   1.000
_cell.angle_alpha   90.00
_cell.angle_beta   90.00
_cell.angle_gamma   90.00
#
_symmetry.space_group_name_H-M   'P 1'
#
loop_
_entity.id
_entity.type
_entity.pdbx_description
1 polymer ?
#
loop_
_entity_poly.entity_id
_entity_poly.type
_entity_poly.pdbx_seq_one_letter_code
_entity_poly.pdbx_strand_id
1 'polypeptide(L)'
;MWDPSLLIFEPTFVTEQAIHGKAELPGNVTVCVSFVYGLCDRNARQSLWSELTHCADLFISYPWVIMGDFNVTRLGIEHTSSGLVTKAMNDFNYAVQTAELEDLKGTGLFDTWSNMRSGAGAISKKLDRSMGNWLWFNSMGDTYAHFHPPRISDHSPVTIHMRNWYQYRGRPFKFLNFWAKSEQFLNVVSQEWAKEHIGSPLVVIHKKLKCLKAHLKEFCTRPDSKVVELRARLHQLQLDIDEGMVTPSTIELKRQVRLDVVRAASDEEAFFKQKSRIQWLKEGDSNTAIFHKVVKVQQ
;
A
#
# COMPACT_ATOMS: atom_id res chain seq x y z
N MET A 1 -14.27 27.92 4.67
CA MET A 1 -15.69 28.09 4.31
C MET A 1 -15.94 27.20 3.10
N TRP A 2 -17.06 26.46 3.07
CA TRP A 2 -17.38 25.54 1.96
C TRP A 2 -17.64 26.33 0.67
N ASP A 3 -17.10 25.85 -0.45
CA ASP A 3 -17.33 26.42 -1.77
C ASP A 3 -18.04 25.38 -2.66
N PRO A 4 -19.36 25.54 -2.91
CA PRO A 4 -20.13 24.59 -3.70
C PRO A 4 -19.72 24.57 -5.19
N SER A 5 -18.92 25.54 -5.66
CA SER A 5 -18.36 25.51 -7.00
C SER A 5 -17.18 24.55 -7.16
N LEU A 6 -16.57 24.14 -6.04
CA LEU A 6 -15.39 23.27 -6.01
C LEU A 6 -15.72 21.84 -5.57
N LEU A 7 -16.82 21.64 -4.84
CA LEU A 7 -17.23 20.32 -4.36
C LEU A 7 -18.74 20.33 -4.15
N ILE A 8 -19.44 19.35 -4.72
CA ILE A 8 -20.86 19.10 -4.44
C ILE A 8 -20.95 17.72 -3.85
N PHE A 9 -21.47 17.60 -2.63
CA PHE A 9 -21.65 16.32 -1.94
C PHE A 9 -23.13 15.99 -1.82
N GLU A 10 -23.52 14.84 -2.37
CA GLU A 10 -24.88 14.31 -2.32
C GLU A 10 -24.91 13.06 -1.44
N PRO A 11 -25.52 13.11 -0.24
CA PRO A 11 -25.67 11.93 0.61
C PRO A 11 -26.51 10.86 -0.07
N THR A 12 -25.99 9.64 -0.12
CA THR A 12 -26.68 8.45 -0.64
C THR A 12 -27.28 7.64 0.51
N PHE A 13 -26.56 7.54 1.62
CA PHE A 13 -26.92 6.70 2.75
C PHE A 13 -26.39 7.31 4.04
N VAL A 14 -27.22 7.40 5.07
CA VAL A 14 -26.89 8.01 6.36
C VAL A 14 -27.28 7.06 7.48
N THR A 15 -26.36 6.81 8.39
CA THR A 15 -26.56 6.02 9.61
C THR A 15 -26.19 6.86 10.83
N GLU A 16 -26.35 6.27 12.02
CA GLU A 16 -25.90 6.89 13.27
C GLU A 16 -24.38 7.13 13.29
N GLN A 17 -23.60 6.30 12.59
CA GLN A 17 -22.14 6.28 12.65
C GLN A 17 -21.46 6.76 11.38
N ALA A 18 -22.20 6.97 10.29
CA ALA A 18 -21.60 7.41 9.03
C ALA A 18 -22.57 8.15 8.10
N ILE A 19 -22.01 9.05 7.30
CA ILE A 19 -22.67 9.68 6.16
C ILE A 19 -21.90 9.26 4.91
N HIS A 20 -22.56 8.55 4.00
CA HIS A 20 -22.01 8.10 2.73
C HIS A 20 -22.66 8.87 1.60
N GLY A 21 -21.88 9.25 0.61
CA GLY A 21 -22.40 9.98 -0.53
C GLY A 21 -21.45 10.04 -1.71
N LYS A 22 -21.94 10.63 -2.79
CA LYS A 22 -21.13 10.97 -3.96
C LYS A 22 -20.67 12.41 -3.84
N ALA A 23 -19.45 12.66 -4.27
CA ALA A 23 -18.90 13.99 -4.41
C ALA A 23 -18.48 14.24 -5.85
N GLU A 24 -18.91 15.36 -6.41
CA GLU A 24 -18.47 15.85 -7.72
C GLU A 24 -17.30 16.82 -7.51
N LEU A 25 -16.16 16.49 -8.10
CA LEU A 25 -14.94 17.29 -8.08
C LEU A 25 -14.76 18.08 -9.38
N PRO A 26 -13.92 19.15 -9.38
CA PRO A 26 -13.65 19.92 -10.59
C PRO A 26 -13.10 19.03 -11.71
N GLY A 27 -13.60 19.22 -12.93
CA GLY A 27 -13.28 18.37 -14.07
C GLY A 27 -14.20 17.16 -14.27
N ASN A 28 -15.41 17.18 -13.68
CA ASN A 28 -16.43 16.12 -13.77
C ASN A 28 -15.94 14.77 -13.28
N VAL A 29 -15.18 14.76 -12.16
CA VAL A 29 -14.71 13.54 -11.52
C VAL A 29 -15.64 13.21 -10.35
N THR A 30 -16.45 12.17 -10.51
CA THR A 30 -17.28 11.62 -9.45
C THR A 30 -16.48 10.70 -8.54
N VAL A 31 -16.52 10.94 -7.24
CA VAL A 31 -15.96 10.06 -6.21
C VAL A 31 -17.00 9.73 -5.16
N CYS A 32 -16.83 8.63 -4.44
CA CYS A 32 -17.61 8.34 -3.24
C CYS A 32 -16.83 8.80 -2.00
N VAL A 33 -17.53 9.37 -1.03
CA VAL A 33 -16.96 9.80 0.25
C VAL A 33 -17.82 9.28 1.39
N SER A 34 -17.18 8.68 2.41
CA SER A 34 -17.83 8.36 3.69
C SER A 34 -17.20 9.17 4.81
N PHE A 35 -18.03 9.91 5.55
CA PHE A 35 -17.64 10.55 6.81
C PHE A 35 -18.07 9.65 7.96
N VAL A 36 -17.11 9.24 8.79
CA VAL A 36 -17.31 8.24 9.84
C VAL A 36 -17.16 8.85 11.23
N TYR A 37 -18.05 8.46 12.13
CA TYR A 37 -17.94 8.63 13.57
C TYR A 37 -18.35 7.31 14.26
N GLY A 38 -17.38 6.45 14.52
CA GLY A 38 -17.62 5.17 15.21
C GLY A 38 -17.92 5.41 16.69
N LEU A 39 -18.95 4.75 17.23
CA LEU A 39 -19.31 4.85 18.64
C LEU A 39 -18.20 4.32 19.56
N CYS A 40 -18.08 4.82 20.79
CA CYS A 40 -17.04 4.34 21.71
C CYS A 40 -17.22 2.86 22.09
N ASP A 41 -18.47 2.39 22.17
CA ASP A 41 -18.77 0.99 22.49
C ASP A 41 -18.36 0.04 21.35
N ARG A 42 -17.72 -1.08 21.69
CA ARG A 42 -17.24 -2.05 20.70
C ARG A 42 -18.37 -2.77 19.98
N ASN A 43 -19.46 -3.10 20.69
CA ASN A 43 -20.55 -3.89 20.14
C ASN A 43 -21.41 -3.01 19.23
N ALA A 44 -21.70 -1.78 19.63
CA ALA A 44 -22.41 -0.81 18.80
C ALA A 44 -21.65 -0.48 17.50
N ARG A 45 -20.31 -0.44 17.55
CA ARG A 45 -19.48 -0.26 16.34
C ARG A 45 -19.52 -1.40 15.33
N GLN A 46 -19.99 -2.59 15.70
CA GLN A 46 -20.02 -3.70 14.73
C GLN A 46 -20.92 -3.38 13.54
N SER A 47 -21.99 -2.58 13.72
CA SER A 47 -22.84 -2.19 12.59
C SER A 47 -22.07 -1.34 11.59
N LEU A 48 -21.22 -0.40 12.05
CA LEU A 48 -20.36 0.39 11.17
C LEU A 48 -19.42 -0.49 10.33
N TRP A 49 -18.89 -1.58 10.89
CA TRP A 49 -18.04 -2.52 10.13
C TRP A 49 -18.81 -3.24 9.01
N SER A 50 -20.03 -3.69 9.30
CA SER A 50 -20.92 -4.26 8.30
C SER A 50 -21.32 -3.23 7.23
N GLU A 51 -21.60 -1.99 7.65
CA GLU A 51 -21.94 -0.86 6.77
C GLU A 51 -20.79 -0.53 5.80
N LEU A 52 -19.55 -0.43 6.28
CA LEU A 52 -18.38 -0.19 5.42
C LEU A 52 -18.15 -1.32 4.42
N THR A 53 -18.36 -2.57 4.84
CA THR A 53 -18.26 -3.72 3.94
C THR A 53 -19.33 -3.65 2.84
N HIS A 54 -20.57 -3.33 3.20
CA HIS A 54 -21.65 -3.16 2.23
C HIS A 54 -21.38 -1.98 1.27
N CYS A 55 -20.86 -0.87 1.79
CA CYS A 55 -20.49 0.28 0.95
C CYS A 55 -19.34 -0.04 -0.01
N ALA A 56 -18.43 -0.95 0.35
CA ALA A 56 -17.37 -1.40 -0.55
C ALA A 56 -17.94 -2.03 -1.84
N ASP A 57 -18.99 -2.84 -1.70
CA ASP A 57 -19.70 -3.42 -2.85
C ASP A 57 -20.49 -2.35 -3.63
N LEU A 58 -21.19 -1.47 -2.91
CA LEU A 58 -21.99 -0.40 -3.53
C LEU A 58 -21.13 0.59 -4.34
N PHE A 59 -19.92 0.87 -3.86
CA PHE A 59 -18.99 1.83 -4.45
C PHE A 59 -17.85 1.16 -5.23
N ILE A 60 -17.97 -0.13 -5.55
CA ILE A 60 -16.91 -0.90 -6.21
C ILE A 60 -16.45 -0.30 -7.55
N SER A 61 -17.33 0.42 -8.24
CA SER A 61 -17.06 1.07 -9.53
C SER A 61 -16.58 2.51 -9.43
N TYR A 62 -16.42 3.06 -8.21
CA TYR A 62 -16.04 4.45 -7.99
C TYR A 62 -14.76 4.57 -7.15
N PRO A 63 -13.92 5.61 -7.37
CA PRO A 63 -12.92 6.00 -6.40
C PRO A 63 -13.61 6.33 -5.07
N TRP A 64 -13.32 5.58 -4.02
CA TRP A 64 -13.98 5.72 -2.72
C TRP A 64 -12.96 6.03 -1.64
N VAL A 65 -13.26 7.07 -0.85
CA VAL A 65 -12.49 7.41 0.35
C VAL A 65 -13.40 7.45 1.57
N ILE A 66 -12.89 6.97 2.69
CA ILE A 66 -13.52 7.09 3.99
C ILE A 66 -12.62 7.91 4.90
N MET A 67 -13.22 8.77 5.73
CA MET A 67 -12.47 9.56 6.69
C MET A 67 -13.28 9.91 7.93
N GLY A 68 -12.60 10.07 9.05
CA GLY A 68 -13.21 10.46 10.32
C GLY A 68 -12.67 9.67 11.50
N ASP A 69 -13.42 9.68 12.59
CA ASP A 69 -13.06 9.05 13.85
C ASP A 69 -13.63 7.63 13.91
N PHE A 70 -12.76 6.62 14.02
CA PHE A 70 -13.16 5.22 14.12
C PHE A 70 -13.28 4.74 15.58
N ASN A 71 -12.83 5.57 16.53
CA ASN A 71 -12.72 5.26 17.95
C ASN A 71 -11.90 3.99 18.27
N VAL A 72 -11.11 3.48 17.31
CA VAL A 72 -10.26 2.29 17.45
C VAL A 72 -8.93 2.50 16.74
N THR A 73 -7.86 2.11 17.41
CA THR A 73 -6.54 2.02 16.79
C THR A 73 -6.45 0.76 15.93
N ARG A 74 -5.63 0.78 14.89
CA ARG A 74 -5.43 -0.37 14.00
C ARG A 74 -4.30 -1.26 14.51
N LEU A 75 -3.27 -0.66 15.10
CA LEU A 75 -2.07 -1.31 15.60
C LEU A 75 -1.81 -0.94 17.06
N GLY A 76 -1.12 -1.81 17.81
CA GLY A 76 -0.73 -1.51 19.19
C GLY A 76 0.18 -0.29 19.31
N ILE A 77 1.06 -0.06 18.34
CA ILE A 77 1.97 1.10 18.32
C ILE A 77 1.26 2.46 18.20
N GLU A 78 -0.03 2.46 17.85
CA GLU A 78 -0.87 3.65 17.73
C GLU A 78 -1.55 4.03 19.04
N HIS A 79 -1.09 3.44 20.14
CA HIS A 79 -1.53 3.72 21.50
C HIS A 79 -0.29 3.91 22.39
N THR A 80 -0.09 5.11 22.91
CA THR A 80 1.16 5.46 23.59
C THR A 80 1.46 4.65 24.85
N SER A 81 0.42 4.22 25.57
CA SER A 81 0.58 3.45 26.82
C SER A 81 0.42 1.93 26.69
N SER A 82 0.09 1.37 25.52
CA SER A 82 -0.15 -0.08 25.37
C SER A 82 0.04 -0.56 23.94
N GLY A 83 1.00 -1.46 23.74
CA GLY A 83 1.20 -2.15 22.46
C GLY A 83 0.33 -3.41 22.27
N LEU A 84 -0.60 -3.70 23.19
CA LEU A 84 -1.38 -4.92 23.17
C LEU A 84 -2.41 -4.92 22.03
N VAL A 85 -2.49 -6.05 21.32
CA VAL A 85 -3.52 -6.27 20.31
C VAL A 85 -4.85 -6.57 21.01
N THR A 86 -5.88 -5.80 20.67
CA THR A 86 -7.22 -5.93 21.26
C THR A 86 -8.20 -6.58 20.28
N LYS A 87 -9.31 -7.12 20.79
CA LYS A 87 -10.38 -7.64 19.93
C LYS A 87 -10.95 -6.58 19.00
N ALA A 88 -11.11 -5.34 19.50
CA ALA A 88 -11.58 -4.21 18.69
C ALA A 88 -10.64 -3.90 17.51
N MET A 89 -9.31 -3.97 17.72
CA MET A 89 -8.33 -3.83 16.63
C MET A 89 -8.50 -4.93 15.57
N ASN A 90 -8.74 -6.18 16.01
CA ASN A 90 -8.93 -7.29 15.08
C ASN A 90 -10.22 -7.14 14.26
N ASP A 91 -11.33 -6.78 14.90
CA ASP A 91 -12.60 -6.56 14.20
C ASP A 91 -12.45 -5.43 13.16
N PHE A 92 -11.79 -4.34 13.55
CA PHE A 92 -11.56 -3.20 12.66
C PHE A 92 -10.66 -3.58 11.47
N ASN A 93 -9.54 -4.27 11.73
CA ASN A 93 -8.65 -4.73 10.66
C ASN A 93 -9.34 -5.70 9.71
N TYR A 94 -10.19 -6.59 10.23
CA TYR A 94 -10.99 -7.49 9.41
C TYR A 94 -11.95 -6.73 8.49
N ALA A 95 -12.65 -5.72 9.02
CA ALA A 95 -13.55 -4.88 8.22
C ALA A 95 -12.79 -4.11 7.13
N VAL A 96 -11.66 -3.48 7.48
CA VAL A 96 -10.80 -2.74 6.54
C VAL A 96 -10.28 -3.66 5.43
N GLN A 97 -9.83 -4.86 5.79
CA GLN A 97 -9.35 -5.85 4.82
C GLN A 97 -10.46 -6.34 3.90
N THR A 98 -11.64 -6.63 4.46
CA THR A 98 -12.80 -7.11 3.71
C THR A 98 -13.30 -6.06 2.72
N ALA A 99 -13.30 -4.78 3.13
CA ALA A 99 -13.65 -3.65 2.29
C ALA A 99 -12.55 -3.24 1.27
N GLU A 100 -11.43 -3.96 1.22
CA GLU A 100 -10.25 -3.65 0.40
C GLU A 100 -9.75 -2.20 0.55
N LEU A 101 -9.75 -1.68 1.77
CA LEU A 101 -9.35 -0.31 2.09
C LEU A 101 -7.91 -0.23 2.56
N GLU A 102 -7.22 0.84 2.18
CA GLU A 102 -5.86 1.13 2.64
C GLU A 102 -5.73 2.58 3.13
N ASP A 103 -4.91 2.79 4.16
CA ASP A 103 -4.64 4.13 4.70
C ASP A 103 -3.98 5.00 3.61
N LEU A 104 -4.50 6.22 3.45
CA LEU A 104 -3.80 7.26 2.67
C LEU A 104 -2.46 7.55 3.35
N LYS A 105 -1.49 8.03 2.55
CA LYS A 105 -0.23 8.50 3.10
C LYS A 105 -0.49 9.60 4.13
N GLY A 106 -0.07 9.40 5.37
CA GLY A 106 -0.23 10.38 6.44
C GLY A 106 0.91 11.40 6.50
N THR A 107 0.59 12.65 6.84
CA THR A 107 1.52 13.73 7.17
C THR A 107 0.96 14.52 8.36
N GLY A 108 1.82 15.30 9.04
CA GLY A 108 1.40 16.03 10.25
C GLY A 108 1.52 15.16 11.50
N LEU A 109 0.55 15.27 12.40
CA LEU A 109 0.54 14.52 13.66
C LEU A 109 0.27 13.03 13.44
N PHE A 110 0.95 12.18 14.22
CA PHE A 110 0.73 10.73 14.19
C PHE A 110 -0.44 10.31 15.07
N ASP A 111 -0.42 10.73 16.34
CA ASP A 111 -1.56 10.58 17.24
C ASP A 111 -2.58 11.66 16.94
N THR A 112 -3.84 11.27 16.84
CA THR A 112 -4.93 12.16 16.45
C THR A 112 -5.85 12.48 17.62
N TRP A 113 -5.81 11.71 18.71
CA TRP A 113 -6.58 11.94 19.91
C TRP A 113 -5.70 11.94 21.15
N SER A 114 -6.03 12.76 22.14
CA SER A 114 -5.41 12.74 23.47
C SER A 114 -6.47 12.81 24.57
N ASN A 115 -6.25 12.11 25.68
CA ASN A 115 -7.12 12.23 26.85
C ASN A 115 -6.94 13.55 27.63
N MET A 116 -6.04 14.44 27.18
CA MET A 116 -5.75 15.75 27.77
C MET A 116 -5.31 15.71 29.24
N ARG A 117 -4.85 14.54 29.73
CA ARG A 117 -4.30 14.38 31.08
C ARG A 117 -2.79 14.61 31.10
N SER A 118 -2.25 14.95 32.26
CA SER A 118 -0.82 15.11 32.50
C SER A 118 -0.21 13.91 33.25
N GLY A 119 1.12 13.80 33.20
CA GLY A 119 1.88 12.80 33.94
C GLY A 119 1.66 11.36 33.45
N ALA A 120 1.74 10.39 34.36
CA ALA A 120 1.64 8.96 34.04
C ALA A 120 0.28 8.52 33.46
N GLY A 121 -0.75 9.36 33.60
CA GLY A 121 -2.09 9.11 33.04
C GLY A 121 -2.29 9.68 31.63
N ALA A 122 -1.30 10.35 31.04
CA ALA A 122 -1.39 10.92 29.70
C ALA A 122 -1.41 9.81 28.64
N ILE A 123 -2.44 9.80 27.81
CA ILE A 123 -2.62 8.80 26.74
C ILE A 123 -2.94 9.54 25.45
N SER A 124 -2.30 9.13 24.37
CA SER A 124 -2.60 9.57 23.01
C SER A 124 -2.78 8.36 22.11
N LYS A 125 -3.65 8.50 21.10
CA LYS A 125 -4.03 7.44 20.18
C LYS A 125 -4.21 7.97 18.77
N LYS A 126 -4.04 7.09 17.77
CA LYS A 126 -4.47 7.35 16.38
C LYS A 126 -5.85 6.74 16.12
N LEU A 127 -6.90 7.53 16.33
CA LEU A 127 -8.30 7.14 16.17
C LEU A 127 -8.90 7.63 14.84
N ASP A 128 -8.43 8.77 14.36
CA ASP A 128 -8.87 9.42 13.14
C ASP A 128 -8.08 8.91 11.95
N ARG A 129 -8.76 8.58 10.85
CA ARG A 129 -8.14 8.04 9.64
C ARG A 129 -8.72 8.62 8.38
N SER A 130 -7.97 8.43 7.31
CA SER A 130 -8.47 8.54 5.94
C SER A 130 -7.94 7.35 5.15
N MET A 131 -8.84 6.56 4.57
CA MET A 131 -8.55 5.33 3.84
C MET A 131 -9.26 5.33 2.49
N GLY A 132 -8.63 4.78 1.46
CA GLY A 132 -9.19 4.71 0.10
C GLY A 132 -9.27 3.27 -0.41
N ASN A 133 -10.16 3.03 -1.38
CA ASN A 133 -10.16 1.79 -2.14
C ASN A 133 -9.13 1.83 -3.28
N TRP A 134 -8.96 0.71 -3.99
CA TRP A 134 -8.00 0.66 -5.10
C TRP A 134 -8.25 1.73 -6.19
N LEU A 135 -9.52 2.00 -6.54
CA LEU A 135 -9.86 3.00 -7.54
C LEU A 135 -9.47 4.42 -7.11
N TRP A 136 -9.55 4.73 -5.81
CA TRP A 136 -9.06 5.98 -5.24
C TRP A 136 -7.59 6.20 -5.57
N PHE A 137 -6.75 5.24 -5.21
CA PHE A 137 -5.31 5.35 -5.45
C PHE A 137 -4.94 5.31 -6.93
N ASN A 138 -5.71 4.60 -7.75
CA ASN A 138 -5.46 4.52 -9.19
C ASN A 138 -5.86 5.81 -9.93
N SER A 139 -6.91 6.49 -9.47
CA SER A 139 -7.56 7.57 -10.24
C SER A 139 -7.27 8.96 -9.67
N MET A 140 -7.09 9.10 -8.35
CA MET A 140 -6.99 10.41 -7.71
C MET A 140 -5.54 10.95 -7.63
N GLY A 141 -4.54 10.19 -8.11
CA GLY A 141 -3.14 10.62 -8.14
C GLY A 141 -2.46 10.66 -6.76
N ASP A 142 -1.48 11.57 -6.59
CA ASP A 142 -0.73 11.74 -5.33
C ASP A 142 -1.60 12.46 -4.28
N THR A 143 -2.50 11.69 -3.66
CA THR A 143 -3.33 12.12 -2.52
C THR A 143 -2.72 11.69 -1.19
N TYR A 144 -2.86 12.54 -0.18
CA TYR A 144 -2.39 12.25 1.17
C TYR A 144 -3.28 12.88 2.23
N ALA A 145 -3.34 12.26 3.40
CA ALA A 145 -4.03 12.77 4.57
C ALA A 145 -3.07 13.63 5.39
N HIS A 146 -3.51 14.84 5.77
CA HIS A 146 -2.78 15.72 6.67
C HIS A 146 -3.55 15.88 7.98
N PHE A 147 -2.91 15.52 9.08
CA PHE A 147 -3.45 15.63 10.43
C PHE A 147 -2.93 16.91 11.09
N HIS A 148 -3.85 17.86 11.29
CA HIS A 148 -3.55 19.20 11.80
C HIS A 148 -3.47 19.22 13.32
N PRO A 149 -2.80 20.23 13.92
CA PRO A 149 -2.88 20.46 15.35
C PRO A 149 -4.34 20.56 15.84
N PRO A 150 -4.68 19.94 16.98
CA PRO A 150 -6.07 19.79 17.45
C PRO A 150 -6.71 21.10 17.94
N ARG A 151 -5.91 22.16 18.15
CA ARG A 151 -6.36 23.46 18.66
C ARG A 151 -7.08 23.32 20.00
N ILE A 152 -8.42 23.47 20.01
CA ILE A 152 -9.27 23.42 21.20
C ILE A 152 -9.94 22.05 21.41
N SER A 153 -9.81 21.15 20.45
CA SER A 153 -10.34 19.79 20.55
C SER A 153 -9.30 18.86 21.17
N ASP A 154 -9.76 17.73 21.68
CA ASP A 154 -8.95 16.56 21.98
C ASP A 154 -8.62 15.73 20.73
N HIS A 155 -9.28 15.98 19.60
CA HIS A 155 -9.04 15.38 18.29
C HIS A 155 -8.32 16.32 17.30
N SER A 156 -7.50 15.72 16.44
CA SER A 156 -6.75 16.37 15.37
C SER A 156 -7.54 16.31 14.07
N PRO A 157 -7.91 17.46 13.47
CA PRO A 157 -8.62 17.48 12.20
C PRO A 157 -7.79 16.82 11.08
N VAL A 158 -8.46 16.07 10.19
CA VAL A 158 -7.84 15.48 9.01
C VAL A 158 -8.34 16.17 7.73
N THR A 159 -7.41 16.51 6.84
CA THR A 159 -7.73 16.97 5.48
C THR A 159 -7.06 16.07 4.45
N ILE A 160 -7.77 15.80 3.36
CA ILE A 160 -7.18 15.12 2.21
C ILE A 160 -6.64 16.19 1.26
N HIS A 161 -5.35 16.14 0.99
CA HIS A 161 -4.72 16.98 -0.01
C HIS A 161 -4.59 16.21 -1.31
N MET A 162 -5.06 16.84 -2.38
CA MET A 162 -4.93 16.35 -3.74
C MET A 162 -3.92 17.25 -4.44
N ARG A 163 -2.73 16.73 -4.73
CA ARG A 163 -1.77 17.50 -5.53
C ARG A 163 -2.30 17.58 -6.96
N ASN A 164 -2.22 18.77 -7.55
CA ASN A 164 -2.52 18.97 -8.97
C ASN A 164 -1.84 17.87 -9.79
N TRP A 165 -2.50 17.42 -10.87
CA TRP A 165 -1.97 16.53 -11.89
C TRP A 165 -0.71 17.13 -12.54
N TYR A 166 0.39 17.16 -11.81
CA TYR A 166 1.69 17.46 -12.39
C TYR A 166 2.08 16.23 -13.20
N GLN A 167 2.39 16.48 -14.47
CA GLN A 167 2.91 15.50 -15.41
C GLN A 167 3.92 14.60 -14.68
N TYR A 168 3.60 13.31 -14.64
CA TYR A 168 4.40 12.24 -14.09
C TYR A 168 5.89 12.44 -14.43
N ARG A 169 6.70 12.92 -13.46
CA ARG A 169 8.15 13.15 -13.65
C ARG A 169 8.97 11.84 -13.61
N GLY A 170 8.31 10.71 -13.86
CA GLY A 170 8.87 9.38 -13.67
C GLY A 170 8.91 8.94 -12.20
N ARG A 171 8.83 7.62 -11.98
CA ARG A 171 8.92 7.03 -10.64
C ARG A 171 10.32 7.26 -10.03
N PRO A 172 10.41 7.71 -8.77
CA PRO A 172 11.68 7.72 -8.06
C PRO A 172 12.22 6.29 -7.97
N PHE A 173 13.53 6.14 -8.11
CA PHE A 173 14.18 4.84 -8.00
C PHE A 173 13.98 4.28 -6.60
N LYS A 174 13.47 3.06 -6.51
CA LYS A 174 13.40 2.27 -5.28
C LYS A 174 14.26 1.03 -5.46
N PHE A 175 15.12 0.78 -4.49
CA PHE A 175 15.91 -0.45 -4.43
C PHE A 175 14.98 -1.66 -4.27
N LEU A 176 15.14 -2.71 -5.07
CA LEU A 176 14.40 -3.95 -4.90
C LEU A 176 15.21 -4.91 -4.02
N ASN A 177 14.65 -5.30 -2.88
CA ASN A 177 15.39 -6.05 -1.86
C ASN A 177 15.91 -7.40 -2.38
N PHE A 178 15.20 -8.03 -3.33
CA PHE A 178 15.66 -9.29 -3.92
C PHE A 178 16.93 -9.13 -4.77
N TRP A 179 17.27 -7.92 -5.25
CA TRP A 179 18.55 -7.69 -5.92
C TRP A 179 19.73 -8.05 -5.02
N ALA A 180 19.62 -7.82 -3.71
CA ALA A 180 20.66 -8.16 -2.76
C ALA A 180 20.93 -9.68 -2.64
N LYS A 181 20.00 -10.52 -3.13
CA LYS A 181 20.15 -11.99 -3.18
C LYS A 181 20.87 -12.47 -4.44
N SER A 182 21.05 -11.61 -5.45
CA SER A 182 21.78 -11.96 -6.66
C SER A 182 23.25 -12.19 -6.34
N GLU A 183 23.83 -13.27 -6.84
CA GLU A 183 25.27 -13.57 -6.71
C GLU A 183 26.15 -12.45 -7.29
N GLN A 184 25.65 -11.69 -8.27
CA GLN A 184 26.38 -10.60 -8.90
C GLN A 184 26.29 -9.27 -8.13
N PHE A 185 25.36 -9.15 -7.17
CA PHE A 185 25.07 -7.88 -6.51
C PHE A 185 26.28 -7.28 -5.80
N LEU A 186 26.96 -8.06 -4.95
CA LEU A 186 28.13 -7.59 -4.21
C LEU A 186 29.29 -7.24 -5.14
N ASN A 187 29.43 -7.96 -6.26
CA ASN A 187 30.46 -7.67 -7.26
C ASN A 187 30.21 -6.30 -7.90
N VAL A 188 28.98 -6.05 -8.38
CA VAL A 188 28.58 -4.75 -8.95
C VAL A 188 28.77 -3.60 -7.96
N VAL A 189 28.37 -3.80 -6.70
CA VAL A 189 28.56 -2.79 -5.63
C VAL A 189 30.04 -2.52 -5.41
N SER A 190 30.87 -3.56 -5.27
CA SER A 190 32.31 -3.44 -5.05
C SER A 190 33.01 -2.67 -6.17
N GLN A 191 32.69 -3.00 -7.43
CA GLN A 191 33.25 -2.31 -8.59
C GLN A 191 32.92 -0.82 -8.61
N GLU A 192 31.69 -0.44 -8.27
CA GLU A 192 31.30 0.98 -8.18
C GLU A 192 31.93 1.66 -6.95
N TRP A 193 32.09 0.92 -5.85
CA TRP A 193 32.69 1.44 -4.63
C TRP A 193 34.20 1.66 -4.75
N ALA A 194 34.88 0.96 -5.65
CA ALA A 194 36.30 1.17 -5.94
C ALA A 194 36.59 2.45 -6.76
N LYS A 195 35.59 3.04 -7.45
CA LYS A 195 35.79 4.22 -8.30
C LYS A 195 36.07 5.49 -7.50
N GLU A 196 37.00 6.32 -7.95
CA GLU A 196 37.25 7.61 -7.29
C GLU A 196 36.24 8.68 -7.73
N HIS A 197 35.81 9.51 -6.77
CA HIS A 197 35.00 10.68 -7.06
C HIS A 197 35.51 11.90 -6.29
N ILE A 198 35.48 13.06 -6.93
CA ILE A 198 35.88 14.33 -6.34
C ILE A 198 34.70 14.95 -5.58
N GLY A 199 34.94 15.41 -4.35
CA GLY A 199 33.98 16.16 -3.53
C GLY A 199 34.15 15.87 -2.03
N SER A 200 33.27 16.46 -1.21
CA SER A 200 33.18 16.08 0.20
C SER A 200 32.73 14.62 0.36
N PRO A 201 32.95 13.98 1.52
CA PRO A 201 32.56 12.58 1.74
C PRO A 201 31.10 12.27 1.37
N LEU A 202 30.16 13.17 1.70
CA LEU A 202 28.75 13.02 1.34
C LEU A 202 28.50 13.11 -0.17
N VAL A 203 29.22 13.99 -0.86
CA VAL A 203 29.15 14.11 -2.33
C VAL A 203 29.70 12.85 -3.00
N VAL A 204 30.77 12.28 -2.46
CA VAL A 204 31.34 11.00 -2.94
C VAL A 204 30.34 9.87 -2.79
N ILE A 205 29.74 9.70 -1.60
CA ILE A 205 28.71 8.68 -1.36
C ILE A 205 27.52 8.87 -2.30
N HIS A 206 27.03 10.10 -2.45
CA HIS A 206 25.94 10.40 -3.37
C HIS A 206 26.25 9.99 -4.81
N LYS A 207 27.45 10.31 -5.31
CA LYS A 207 27.88 9.95 -6.67
C LYS A 207 27.94 8.44 -6.86
N LYS A 208 28.51 7.69 -5.89
CA LYS A 208 28.54 6.22 -5.93
C LYS A 208 27.15 5.62 -5.99
N LEU A 209 26.24 6.05 -5.12
CA LEU A 209 24.84 5.59 -5.12
C LEU A 209 24.12 5.95 -6.44
N LYS A 210 24.38 7.12 -6.99
CA LYS A 210 23.80 7.58 -8.26
C LYS A 210 24.29 6.74 -9.44
N CYS A 211 25.56 6.35 -9.49
CA CYS A 211 26.11 5.50 -10.54
C CYS A 211 25.70 4.04 -10.37
N LEU A 212 25.66 3.53 -9.13
CA LEU A 212 25.20 2.19 -8.80
C LEU A 212 23.77 1.93 -9.30
N LYS A 213 22.91 2.95 -9.22
CA LYS A 213 21.53 2.88 -9.74
C LYS A 213 21.43 2.43 -11.20
N ALA A 214 22.39 2.78 -12.07
CA ALA A 214 22.34 2.37 -13.47
C ALA A 214 22.54 0.86 -13.61
N HIS A 215 23.61 0.33 -12.99
CA HIS A 215 23.90 -1.11 -12.96
C HIS A 215 22.77 -1.91 -12.28
N LEU A 216 22.19 -1.37 -11.20
CA LEU A 216 21.09 -2.06 -10.52
C LEU A 216 19.82 -2.20 -11.37
N LYS A 217 19.63 -1.32 -12.36
CA LYS A 217 18.50 -1.42 -13.30
C LYS A 217 18.70 -2.47 -14.39
N GLU A 218 19.92 -2.96 -14.58
CA GLU A 218 20.23 -4.04 -15.53
C GLU A 218 19.83 -5.41 -14.96
N PHE A 219 19.73 -5.54 -13.64
CA PHE A 219 19.07 -6.68 -13.01
C PHE A 219 17.59 -6.75 -13.38
N CYS A 220 16.98 -7.92 -13.22
CA CYS A 220 15.55 -8.09 -13.41
C CYS A 220 14.78 -7.08 -12.56
N THR A 221 14.01 -6.20 -13.21
CA THR A 221 13.17 -5.18 -12.57
C THR A 221 11.69 -5.59 -12.50
N ARG A 222 11.33 -6.66 -13.21
CA ARG A 222 9.98 -7.20 -13.41
C ARG A 222 9.99 -8.73 -13.29
N PRO A 223 10.19 -9.26 -12.07
CA PRO A 223 10.19 -10.72 -11.86
C PRO A 223 8.85 -11.36 -12.21
N ASP A 224 7.74 -10.61 -12.09
CA ASP A 224 6.40 -11.00 -12.53
C ASP A 224 6.34 -11.34 -14.02
N SER A 225 6.92 -10.47 -14.85
CA SER A 225 7.01 -10.71 -16.29
C SER A 225 7.92 -11.90 -16.61
N LYS A 226 9.00 -12.08 -15.83
CA LYS A 226 9.92 -13.20 -16.00
C LYS A 226 9.29 -14.55 -15.63
N VAL A 227 8.47 -14.59 -14.58
CA VAL A 227 7.71 -15.78 -14.20
C VAL A 227 6.74 -16.19 -15.29
N VAL A 228 6.01 -15.23 -15.88
CA VAL A 228 5.08 -15.50 -17.00
C VAL A 228 5.83 -16.09 -18.20
N GLU A 229 6.94 -15.47 -18.61
CA GLU A 229 7.79 -15.95 -19.70
C GLU A 229 8.30 -17.38 -19.45
N LEU A 230 8.85 -17.64 -18.27
CA LEU A 230 9.42 -18.94 -17.93
C LEU A 230 8.35 -20.03 -17.80
N ARG A 231 7.15 -19.70 -17.28
CA ARG A 231 6.02 -20.64 -17.24
C ARG A 231 5.53 -20.98 -18.65
N ALA A 232 5.43 -20.01 -19.54
CA ALA A 232 5.07 -20.24 -20.94
C ALA A 232 6.13 -21.13 -21.63
N ARG A 233 7.41 -20.86 -21.41
CA ARG A 233 8.51 -21.70 -21.93
C ARG A 233 8.47 -23.12 -21.37
N LEU A 234 8.20 -23.27 -20.08
CA LEU A 234 8.07 -24.59 -19.45
C LEU A 234 6.89 -25.37 -20.01
N HIS A 235 5.77 -24.70 -20.29
CA HIS A 235 4.60 -25.28 -20.93
C HIS A 235 4.91 -25.75 -22.36
N GLN A 236 5.59 -24.92 -23.16
CA GLN A 236 5.99 -25.31 -24.51
C GLN A 236 6.90 -26.55 -24.50
N LEU A 237 7.91 -26.57 -23.62
CA LEU A 237 8.79 -27.73 -23.47
C LEU A 237 8.06 -29.00 -23.02
N GLN A 238 6.94 -28.87 -22.31
CA GLN A 238 6.10 -30.00 -21.95
C GLN A 238 5.37 -30.55 -23.19
N LEU A 239 4.80 -29.68 -24.02
CA LEU A 239 4.15 -30.07 -25.27
C LEU A 239 5.13 -30.75 -26.23
N ASP A 240 6.33 -30.19 -26.41
CA ASP A 240 7.35 -30.75 -27.30
C ASP A 240 7.77 -32.17 -26.87
N ILE A 241 7.81 -32.42 -25.55
CA ILE A 241 8.09 -33.75 -24.97
C ILE A 241 6.93 -34.72 -25.24
N ASP A 242 5.69 -34.27 -25.05
CA ASP A 242 4.48 -35.09 -25.22
C ASP A 242 4.25 -35.43 -26.71
N GLU A 243 4.71 -34.59 -27.64
CA GLU A 243 4.74 -34.83 -29.09
C GLU A 243 5.89 -35.75 -29.55
N GLY A 244 6.71 -36.27 -28.62
CA GLY A 244 7.74 -37.26 -28.90
C GLY A 244 9.11 -36.68 -29.28
N MET A 245 9.34 -35.37 -29.16
CA MET A 245 10.65 -34.74 -29.37
C MET A 245 11.57 -34.85 -28.14
N VAL A 246 11.60 -36.04 -27.53
CA VAL A 246 12.34 -36.28 -26.29
C VAL A 246 13.79 -36.62 -26.61
N THR A 247 14.69 -35.73 -26.21
CA THR A 247 16.13 -35.98 -26.19
C THR A 247 16.69 -35.74 -24.78
N PRO A 248 17.84 -36.32 -24.42
CA PRO A 248 18.49 -36.04 -23.13
C PRO A 248 18.72 -34.54 -22.87
N SER A 249 18.97 -33.74 -23.92
CA SER A 249 19.12 -32.29 -23.80
C SER A 249 17.79 -31.58 -23.53
N THR A 250 16.66 -32.05 -24.09
CA THR A 250 15.32 -31.52 -23.80
C THR A 250 14.94 -31.71 -22.32
N ILE A 251 15.27 -32.87 -21.75
CA ILE A 251 14.99 -33.18 -20.34
C ILE A 251 15.83 -32.28 -19.41
N GLU A 252 17.12 -32.12 -19.71
CA GLU A 252 18.00 -31.24 -18.92
C GLU A 252 17.57 -29.77 -19.03
N LEU A 253 17.21 -29.31 -20.23
CA LEU A 253 16.69 -27.96 -20.43
C LEU A 253 15.40 -27.72 -19.62
N LYS A 254 14.48 -28.68 -19.60
CA LYS A 254 13.26 -28.61 -18.79
C LYS A 254 13.56 -28.56 -17.30
N ARG A 255 14.52 -29.35 -16.82
CA ARG A 255 14.98 -29.31 -15.42
C ARG A 255 15.55 -27.93 -15.08
N GLN A 256 16.37 -27.36 -15.96
CA GLN A 256 16.93 -26.02 -15.76
C GLN A 256 15.84 -24.94 -15.73
N VAL A 257 14.92 -24.95 -16.70
CA VAL A 257 13.80 -23.99 -16.76
C VAL A 257 12.90 -24.11 -15.52
N ARG A 258 12.67 -25.32 -15.00
CA ARG A 258 11.94 -25.52 -13.73
C ARG A 258 12.62 -24.81 -12.55
N LEU A 259 13.94 -24.95 -12.42
CA LEU A 259 14.70 -24.27 -11.38
C LEU A 259 14.63 -22.75 -11.54
N ASP A 260 14.68 -22.27 -12.79
CA ASP A 260 14.55 -20.84 -13.10
C ASP A 260 13.15 -20.30 -12.75
N VAL A 261 12.08 -21.07 -12.99
CA VAL A 261 10.71 -20.72 -12.56
C VAL A 261 10.63 -20.58 -11.04
N VAL A 262 11.22 -21.52 -10.29
CA VAL A 262 11.21 -21.48 -8.81
C VAL A 262 11.94 -20.24 -8.30
N ARG A 263 13.12 -19.94 -8.84
CA ARG A 263 13.88 -18.73 -8.48
C ARG A 263 13.10 -17.46 -8.81
N ALA A 264 12.58 -17.35 -10.04
CA ALA A 264 11.81 -16.20 -10.48
C ALA A 264 10.53 -16.01 -9.66
N ALA A 265 9.86 -17.09 -9.25
CA ALA A 265 8.68 -17.03 -8.38
C ALA A 265 9.03 -16.51 -6.97
N SER A 266 10.18 -16.90 -6.42
CA SER A 266 10.64 -16.35 -5.13
C SER A 266 10.98 -14.86 -5.23
N ASP A 267 11.60 -14.44 -6.33
CA ASP A 267 11.89 -13.02 -6.60
C ASP A 267 10.61 -12.22 -6.81
N GLU A 268 9.64 -12.80 -7.52
CA GLU A 268 8.29 -12.25 -7.68
C GLU A 268 7.66 -12.05 -6.31
N GLU A 269 7.56 -13.08 -5.47
CA GLU A 269 7.01 -12.95 -4.11
C GLU A 269 7.71 -11.83 -3.31
N ALA A 270 9.05 -11.80 -3.32
CA ALA A 270 9.83 -10.79 -2.59
C ALA A 270 9.61 -9.36 -3.10
N PHE A 271 9.56 -9.17 -4.41
CA PHE A 271 9.26 -7.87 -5.06
C PHE A 271 7.92 -7.30 -4.60
N PHE A 272 6.96 -8.18 -4.47
CA PHE A 272 5.55 -7.90 -4.36
C PHE A 272 5.22 -7.74 -2.86
N LYS A 273 5.86 -8.52 -1.98
CA LYS A 273 5.95 -8.28 -0.52
C LYS A 273 6.57 -6.93 -0.19
N GLN A 274 7.67 -6.57 -0.84
CA GLN A 274 8.30 -5.27 -0.61
C GLN A 274 7.40 -4.11 -1.04
N LYS A 275 6.69 -4.27 -2.17
CA LYS A 275 5.78 -3.26 -2.69
C LYS A 275 4.49 -3.14 -1.89
N SER A 276 3.95 -4.25 -1.36
CA SER A 276 2.71 -4.24 -0.59
C SER A 276 2.89 -3.72 0.84
N ARG A 277 4.12 -3.76 1.40
CA ARG A 277 4.42 -3.44 2.82
C ARG A 277 3.63 -4.30 3.82
N ILE A 278 2.99 -5.38 3.36
CA ILE A 278 2.22 -6.31 4.20
C ILE A 278 3.19 -7.19 4.97
N GLN A 279 3.15 -7.09 6.30
CA GLN A 279 4.07 -7.78 7.21
C GLN A 279 3.55 -9.17 7.63
N TRP A 280 2.27 -9.45 7.43
CA TRP A 280 1.54 -10.58 8.01
C TRP A 280 0.98 -11.57 6.97
N LEU A 281 1.79 -12.01 6.02
CA LEU A 281 1.47 -13.26 5.31
C LEU A 281 1.77 -14.43 6.25
N LYS A 282 0.85 -14.70 7.19
CA LYS A 282 0.77 -16.01 7.83
C LYS A 282 0.14 -16.94 6.80
N GLU A 283 1.03 -17.69 6.14
CA GLU A 283 0.82 -18.98 5.47
C GLU A 283 -0.46 -19.12 4.61
N GLY A 284 -0.28 -19.23 3.29
CA GLY A 284 -1.15 -20.08 2.48
C GLY A 284 -1.97 -19.44 1.37
N ASP A 285 -1.85 -18.14 1.08
CA ASP A 285 -2.49 -17.55 -0.12
C ASP A 285 -1.59 -16.51 -0.79
N SER A 286 -0.52 -17.01 -1.39
CA SER A 286 0.31 -16.29 -2.34
C SER A 286 -0.53 -16.02 -3.60
N ASN A 287 -0.65 -14.75 -4.02
CA ASN A 287 -1.20 -14.32 -5.32
C ASN A 287 -2.69 -13.88 -5.37
N THR A 288 -3.27 -13.34 -4.30
CA THR A 288 -4.64 -12.76 -4.35
C THR A 288 -4.69 -11.46 -5.18
N ALA A 289 -5.86 -11.14 -5.75
CA ALA A 289 -6.05 -9.88 -6.49
C ALA A 289 -5.74 -8.64 -5.64
N ILE A 290 -5.97 -8.71 -4.32
CA ILE A 290 -5.65 -7.67 -3.33
C ILE A 290 -4.14 -7.38 -3.34
N PHE A 291 -3.30 -8.42 -3.32
CA PHE A 291 -1.86 -8.25 -3.34
C PHE A 291 -1.37 -7.48 -4.57
N HIS A 292 -1.88 -7.82 -5.76
CA HIS A 292 -1.59 -7.11 -7.00
C HIS A 292 -2.13 -5.68 -7.01
N LYS A 293 -3.34 -5.46 -6.47
CA LYS A 293 -3.96 -4.14 -6.33
C LYS A 293 -3.16 -3.23 -5.41
N VAL A 294 -2.79 -3.69 -4.21
CA VAL A 294 -1.98 -2.94 -3.23
C VAL A 294 -0.59 -2.61 -3.79
N VAL A 295 0.03 -3.53 -4.53
CA VAL A 295 1.31 -3.27 -5.19
C VAL A 295 1.16 -2.20 -6.27
N LYS A 296 0.08 -2.20 -7.05
CA LYS A 296 -0.21 -1.15 -8.05
C LYS A 296 -0.44 0.22 -7.40
N VAL A 297 -1.10 0.26 -6.24
CA VAL A 297 -1.31 1.50 -5.44
C VAL A 297 0.02 2.12 -5.02
N GLN A 298 1.03 1.31 -4.71
CA GLN A 298 2.34 1.76 -4.22
C GLN A 298 3.38 2.00 -5.33
N GLN A 299 2.98 1.83 -6.60
CA GLN A 299 3.82 1.93 -7.81
C GLN A 299 3.78 3.32 -8.44
#